data_AF-A0A836JJ62-F1
#
_entry.id   AF-A0A836JJ62-F1
#
_cell.length_a   1.000
_cell.length_b   1.000
_cell.length_c   1.000
_cell.angle_alpha   90.00
_cell.angle_beta   90.00
_cell.angle_gamma   90.00
#
_symmetry.space_group_name_H-M   'P 1'
#
loop_
_entity.id
_entity.type
_entity.pdbx_description
1 polymer ?
#
loop_
_entity_poly.entity_id
_entity_poly.type
_entity_poly.pdbx_seq_one_letter_code
_entity_poly.pdbx_strand_id
1 'polypeptide(L)'
;MYIISNIGVSGGAHRLWAHKSYKAKLPLRILLLICFSAGVQLHFCRYFLLLQLFFGFILPTLLPVYLWNETWNRAIVSQMFIRYMITLNAVWSINSIAHVWGTKPYDKNIKPSDNDFINFLTIGEGYHNFHHVFPWDYRSSEKGNNRFNYTTFFIDICAKLGQAYDLKYPSENLIKSIVLNNGDGTHPILSEVPIPESD
;
A
#
# COMPACT_ATOMS: atom_id res chain seq x y z
N MET A 1 -10.40 -2.58 -12.04
CA MET A 1 -9.80 -1.28 -11.67
C MET A 1 -9.37 -1.17 -10.20
N TYR A 2 -9.96 -1.93 -9.26
CA TYR A 2 -9.58 -1.88 -7.82
C TYR A 2 -8.08 -2.05 -7.54
N ILE A 3 -7.45 -3.10 -8.09
CA ILE A 3 -6.02 -3.37 -7.88
C ILE A 3 -5.16 -2.23 -8.46
N ILE A 4 -5.47 -1.80 -9.68
CA ILE A 4 -4.77 -0.69 -10.36
C ILE A 4 -4.84 0.59 -9.53
N SER A 5 -6.00 0.93 -8.99
CA SER A 5 -6.13 2.12 -8.12
C SER A 5 -5.29 2.00 -6.85
N ASN A 6 -5.27 0.83 -6.20
CA ASN A 6 -4.48 0.62 -5.00
C ASN A 6 -2.97 0.67 -5.27
N ILE A 7 -2.49 0.13 -6.41
CA ILE A 7 -1.09 0.30 -6.84
C ILE A 7 -0.73 1.77 -7.02
N GLY A 8 -1.63 2.57 -7.59
CA GLY A 8 -1.42 4.02 -7.75
C GLY A 8 -1.37 4.77 -6.42
N VAL A 9 -2.24 4.42 -5.47
CA VAL A 9 -2.26 5.00 -4.11
C VAL A 9 -1.01 4.60 -3.34
N SER A 10 -0.73 3.30 -3.23
CA SER A 10 0.35 2.72 -2.43
C SER A 10 1.71 2.97 -3.09
N GLY A 11 1.93 2.51 -4.31
CA GLY A 11 3.21 2.68 -5.02
C GLY A 11 3.49 4.14 -5.40
N GLY A 12 2.47 4.89 -5.84
CA GLY A 12 2.60 6.28 -6.29
C GLY A 12 2.50 7.29 -5.15
N ALA A 13 1.28 7.62 -4.74
CA ALA A 13 0.99 8.69 -3.78
C ALA A 13 1.73 8.53 -2.46
N HIS A 14 1.71 7.33 -1.93
CA HIS A 14 2.27 7.02 -0.62
C HIS A 14 3.78 6.78 -0.68
N ARG A 15 4.23 5.69 -1.29
CA ARG A 15 5.65 5.27 -1.23
C ARG A 15 6.59 6.16 -2.07
N LEU A 16 6.19 6.56 -3.28
CA LEU A 16 7.03 7.37 -4.17
C LEU A 16 6.97 8.87 -3.86
N TRP A 17 5.78 9.47 -3.85
CA TRP A 17 5.65 10.93 -3.74
C TRP A 17 5.69 11.44 -2.30
N ALA A 18 5.00 10.79 -1.35
CA ALA A 18 5.02 11.21 0.05
C ALA A 18 6.31 10.79 0.76
N HIS A 19 6.66 9.50 0.71
CA HIS A 19 7.79 8.96 1.49
C HIS A 19 9.14 8.97 0.77
N LYS A 20 9.17 9.13 -0.56
CA LYS A 20 10.40 9.10 -1.36
C LYS A 20 11.27 7.87 -1.04
N SER A 21 10.60 6.73 -0.86
CA SER A 21 11.21 5.44 -0.49
C SER A 21 11.96 4.77 -1.65
N TYR A 22 11.68 5.19 -2.88
CA TYR A 22 12.41 4.82 -4.08
C TYR A 22 12.35 5.96 -5.11
N LYS A 23 13.13 5.83 -6.19
CA LYS A 23 13.08 6.73 -7.34
C LYS A 23 12.51 6.00 -8.56
N ALA A 24 11.76 6.74 -9.37
CA ALA A 24 11.14 6.23 -10.60
C ALA A 24 11.54 7.08 -11.81
N LYS A 25 11.72 6.44 -12.96
CA LYS A 25 11.83 7.10 -14.27
C LYS A 25 10.47 7.65 -14.71
N LEU A 26 10.48 8.57 -15.67
CA LEU A 26 9.28 9.25 -16.16
C LEU A 26 8.15 8.30 -16.60
N PRO A 27 8.40 7.20 -17.34
CA PRO A 27 7.32 6.29 -17.76
C PRO A 27 6.57 5.68 -16.57
N LEU A 28 7.30 5.22 -15.55
CA LEU A 28 6.69 4.69 -14.33
C LEU A 28 5.94 5.75 -13.53
N ARG A 29 6.46 6.98 -13.46
CA ARG A 29 5.76 8.10 -12.80
C ARG A 29 4.42 8.39 -13.47
N ILE A 30 4.38 8.42 -14.80
CA ILE A 30 3.15 8.64 -15.58
C ILE A 30 2.18 7.48 -15.36
N LEU A 31 2.67 6.23 -15.41
CA LEU A 31 1.84 5.06 -15.16
C LEU A 31 1.18 5.11 -13.77
N LEU A 32 1.98 5.34 -12.71
CA LEU A 32 1.48 5.45 -11.34
C LEU A 32 0.50 6.61 -11.17
N LEU A 33 0.69 7.71 -11.92
CA LEU A 33 -0.22 8.86 -11.92
C LEU A 33 -1.60 8.50 -12.48
N ILE A 34 -1.62 7.76 -13.59
CA ILE A 34 -2.85 7.25 -14.20
C ILE A 34 -3.53 6.25 -13.25
N CYS A 35 -2.76 5.32 -12.68
CA CYS A 35 -3.26 4.36 -11.69
C CYS A 35 -3.88 5.08 -10.48
N PHE A 36 -3.21 6.10 -9.95
CA PHE A 36 -3.70 6.88 -8.81
C PHE A 36 -4.98 7.64 -9.15
N SER A 37 -5.07 8.18 -10.38
CA SER A 37 -6.28 8.85 -10.87
C SER A 37 -7.50 7.93 -10.89
N ALA A 38 -7.33 6.63 -11.16
CA ALA A 38 -8.41 5.64 -11.12
C ALA A 38 -8.99 5.37 -9.71
N GLY A 39 -8.25 5.76 -8.65
CA GLY A 39 -8.67 5.64 -7.26
C GLY A 39 -9.53 6.81 -6.76
N VAL A 40 -9.55 7.93 -7.48
CA VAL A 40 -10.36 9.13 -7.15
C VAL A 40 -10.20 9.55 -5.67
N GLN A 41 -8.94 9.59 -5.21
CA GLN A 41 -8.59 10.12 -3.90
C GLN A 41 -8.38 11.64 -4.01
N LEU A 42 -8.89 12.42 -3.05
CA LEU A 42 -8.80 13.88 -3.08
C LEU A 42 -7.33 14.35 -3.23
N HIS A 43 -7.06 15.14 -4.26
CA HIS A 43 -5.75 15.75 -4.50
C HIS A 43 -5.92 17.18 -5.06
N PHE A 44 -5.28 18.16 -4.43
CA PHE A 44 -5.46 19.59 -4.72
C PHE A 44 -4.66 20.08 -5.94
N CYS A 45 -4.69 19.35 -7.06
CA CYS A 45 -4.08 19.80 -8.31
C CYS A 45 -5.17 20.07 -9.36
N ARG A 46 -5.18 21.27 -9.95
CA ARG A 46 -6.25 21.78 -10.83
C ARG A 46 -6.59 20.88 -12.04
N TYR A 47 -5.60 20.17 -12.60
CA TYR A 47 -5.79 19.26 -13.75
C TYR A 47 -6.09 17.81 -13.35
N PHE A 48 -5.94 17.49 -12.07
CA PHE A 48 -6.13 16.14 -11.56
C PHE A 48 -7.59 15.70 -11.60
N LEU A 49 -8.52 16.66 -11.43
CA LEU A 49 -9.95 16.37 -11.46
C LEU A 49 -10.38 15.75 -12.79
N LEU A 50 -9.92 16.27 -13.92
CA LEU A 50 -10.28 15.73 -15.24
C LEU A 50 -9.74 14.31 -15.42
N LEU A 51 -8.49 14.06 -15.01
CA LEU A 51 -7.89 12.73 -15.05
C LEU A 51 -8.64 11.75 -14.14
N GLN A 52 -9.04 12.19 -12.94
CA GLN A 52 -9.81 11.37 -12.00
C GLN A 52 -11.20 11.05 -12.50
N LEU A 53 -11.90 12.01 -13.10
CA LEU A 53 -13.21 11.75 -13.71
C LEU A 53 -13.08 10.75 -14.86
N PHE A 54 -12.08 10.94 -15.73
CA PHE A 54 -11.87 10.04 -16.86
C PHE A 54 -11.45 8.63 -16.42
N PHE A 55 -10.34 8.49 -15.70
CA PHE A 55 -9.79 7.19 -15.30
C PHE A 55 -10.55 6.52 -14.15
N GLY A 56 -11.26 7.29 -13.34
CA GLY A 56 -12.00 6.80 -12.18
C GLY A 56 -13.46 6.45 -12.46
N PHE A 57 -14.11 7.10 -13.42
CA PHE A 57 -15.54 6.87 -13.68
C PHE A 57 -15.84 6.54 -15.15
N ILE A 58 -15.38 7.37 -16.08
CA ILE A 58 -15.70 7.20 -17.51
C ILE A 58 -15.09 5.91 -18.03
N LEU A 59 -13.76 5.80 -18.06
CA LEU A 59 -13.06 4.65 -18.61
C LEU A 59 -13.48 3.32 -17.94
N PRO A 60 -13.55 3.21 -16.60
CA PRO A 60 -14.01 1.97 -15.96
C PRO A 60 -15.42 1.56 -16.36
N THR A 61 -16.32 2.50 -16.65
CA THR A 61 -17.70 2.23 -17.09
C THR A 61 -17.75 1.82 -18.57
N LEU A 62 -16.91 2.41 -19.42
CA LEU A 62 -16.87 2.08 -20.85
C LEU A 62 -16.31 0.66 -21.10
N LEU A 63 -15.28 0.25 -20.35
CA LEU A 63 -14.64 -1.05 -20.52
C LEU A 63 -15.63 -2.25 -20.52
N PRO A 64 -16.49 -2.44 -19.51
CA PRO A 64 -17.42 -3.57 -19.50
C PRO A 64 -18.45 -3.52 -20.63
N VAL A 65 -18.92 -2.32 -20.99
CA VAL A 65 -19.90 -2.14 -22.06
C VAL A 65 -19.30 -2.54 -23.40
N TYR A 66 -18.07 -2.12 -23.70
CA TYR A 66 -17.48 -2.35 -25.02
C TYR A 66 -16.66 -3.64 -25.14
N LEU A 67 -16.07 -4.16 -24.05
CA LEU A 67 -15.22 -5.35 -24.11
C LEU A 67 -15.98 -6.66 -23.94
N TRP A 68 -17.07 -6.68 -23.18
CA TRP A 68 -17.86 -7.89 -22.94
C TRP A 68 -19.37 -7.64 -22.96
N ASN A 69 -19.80 -6.57 -23.63
CA ASN A 69 -21.20 -6.27 -23.92
C ASN A 69 -22.11 -6.19 -22.68
N GLU A 70 -21.59 -5.64 -21.58
CA GLU A 70 -22.39 -5.39 -20.37
C GLU A 70 -23.39 -4.24 -20.58
N THR A 71 -24.51 -4.29 -19.88
CA THR A 71 -25.50 -3.21 -19.88
C THR A 71 -24.96 -1.95 -19.19
N TRP A 72 -25.32 -0.77 -19.73
CA TRP A 72 -24.96 0.52 -19.14
C TRP A 72 -25.33 0.63 -17.65
N ASN A 73 -26.53 0.18 -17.27
CA ASN A 73 -27.00 0.24 -15.88
C ASN A 73 -26.09 -0.57 -14.93
N ARG A 74 -25.72 -1.80 -15.30
CA ARG A 74 -24.83 -2.63 -14.47
C ARG A 74 -23.41 -2.09 -14.43
N ALA A 75 -22.91 -1.57 -15.56
CA ALA A 75 -21.60 -0.93 -15.63
C ALA A 75 -21.53 0.30 -14.71
N ILE A 76 -22.51 1.20 -14.76
CA ILE A 76 -22.58 2.39 -13.91
C ILE A 76 -22.65 2.01 -12.43
N VAL A 77 -23.59 1.15 -12.05
CA VAL A 77 -23.76 0.73 -10.64
C VAL A 77 -22.50 0.06 -10.11
N SER A 78 -21.93 -0.88 -10.87
CA SER A 78 -20.75 -1.62 -10.41
C SER A 78 -19.48 -0.75 -10.36
N GLN A 79 -19.24 0.12 -11.35
CA GLN A 79 -17.96 0.83 -11.49
C GLN A 79 -17.93 2.19 -10.81
N MET A 80 -19.04 2.94 -10.86
CA MET A 80 -19.11 4.28 -10.28
C MET A 80 -19.49 4.25 -8.80
N PHE A 81 -20.33 3.30 -8.38
CA PHE A 81 -20.79 3.22 -7.00
C PHE A 81 -20.08 2.11 -6.23
N ILE A 82 -20.34 0.84 -6.56
CA ILE A 82 -19.86 -0.30 -5.75
C ILE A 82 -18.33 -0.33 -5.68
N ARG A 83 -17.66 -0.31 -6.83
CA ARG A 83 -16.19 -0.31 -6.90
C ARG A 83 -15.60 0.89 -6.17
N TYR A 84 -16.14 2.09 -6.41
CA TYR A 84 -15.62 3.32 -5.80
C TYR A 84 -15.76 3.28 -4.27
N MET A 85 -16.93 2.88 -3.77
CA MET A 85 -17.16 2.71 -2.33
C MET A 85 -16.19 1.71 -1.71
N ILE A 86 -15.98 0.55 -2.34
CA ILE A 86 -15.03 -0.45 -1.85
C ILE A 86 -13.60 0.10 -1.87
N THR A 87 -13.15 0.73 -2.96
CA THR A 87 -11.82 1.36 -3.06
C THR A 87 -11.62 2.42 -1.98
N LEU A 88 -12.61 3.28 -1.75
CA LEU A 88 -12.50 4.36 -0.77
C LEU A 88 -12.41 3.83 0.66
N ASN A 89 -13.32 2.93 1.03
CA ASN A 89 -13.35 2.34 2.37
C ASN A 89 -12.13 1.47 2.64
N ALA A 90 -11.63 0.75 1.63
CA ALA A 90 -10.39 -0.02 1.77
C ALA A 90 -9.20 0.89 2.13
N VAL A 91 -9.01 2.00 1.43
CA VAL A 91 -7.91 2.92 1.75
C VAL A 91 -8.12 3.60 3.11
N TRP A 92 -9.33 4.04 3.42
CA TRP A 92 -9.63 4.68 4.71
C TRP A 92 -9.58 3.72 5.90
N SER A 93 -9.70 2.41 5.66
CA SER A 93 -9.52 1.40 6.70
C SER A 93 -8.11 1.40 7.30
N ILE A 94 -7.10 1.84 6.54
CA ILE A 94 -5.73 2.01 7.04
C ILE A 94 -5.70 3.04 8.17
N ASN A 95 -6.34 4.19 7.96
CA ASN A 95 -6.38 5.29 8.94
C ASN A 95 -7.30 4.99 10.15
N SER A 96 -8.02 3.87 10.14
CA SER A 96 -8.95 3.48 11.21
C SER A 96 -8.57 2.13 11.80
N ILE A 97 -8.87 1.03 11.12
CA ILE A 97 -8.65 -0.34 11.61
C ILE A 97 -7.15 -0.57 11.90
N ALA A 98 -6.25 -0.20 10.99
CA ALA A 98 -4.81 -0.42 11.21
C ALA A 98 -4.20 0.50 12.30
N HIS A 99 -4.96 1.44 12.84
CA HIS A 99 -4.56 2.25 14.00
C HIS A 99 -5.16 1.79 15.33
N VAL A 100 -6.06 0.80 15.30
CA VAL A 100 -6.81 0.35 16.47
C VAL A 100 -6.64 -1.15 16.72
N TRP A 101 -6.53 -1.98 15.67
CA TRP A 101 -6.59 -3.43 15.79
C TRP A 101 -5.50 -4.14 14.98
N GLY A 102 -4.60 -4.80 15.71
CA GLY A 102 -3.52 -5.62 15.17
C GLY A 102 -2.43 -5.85 16.21
N THR A 103 -1.29 -6.37 15.78
CA THR A 103 -0.09 -6.53 16.63
C THR A 103 0.85 -5.34 16.47
N LYS A 104 1.79 -5.14 17.39
CA LYS A 104 2.79 -4.06 17.36
C LYS A 104 4.21 -4.59 17.53
N PRO A 105 4.68 -5.44 16.60
CA PRO A 105 5.93 -6.17 16.75
C PRO A 105 7.18 -5.29 16.77
N TYR A 106 7.13 -4.05 16.25
CA TYR A 106 8.27 -3.15 16.17
C TYR A 106 8.23 -2.03 17.22
N ASP A 107 7.08 -1.42 17.47
CA ASP A 107 6.93 -0.40 18.50
C ASP A 107 5.54 -0.42 19.13
N LYS A 108 5.46 -0.83 20.40
CA LYS A 108 4.21 -0.90 21.17
C LYS A 108 3.68 0.46 21.61
N ASN A 109 4.54 1.50 21.62
CA ASN A 109 4.22 2.82 22.15
C ASN A 109 3.47 3.69 21.13
N ILE A 110 3.51 3.33 19.85
CA ILE A 110 2.74 4.00 18.81
C ILE A 110 1.37 3.33 18.62
N LYS A 111 0.38 4.07 18.10
CA LYS A 111 -0.95 3.54 17.78
C LYS A 111 -1.00 2.52 16.63
N PRO A 112 -0.33 2.72 15.47
CA PRO A 112 -0.48 1.84 14.31
C PRO A 112 -0.04 0.41 14.61
N SER A 113 -0.77 -0.53 14.02
CA SER A 113 -0.68 -1.97 14.26
C SER A 113 -0.62 -2.73 12.94
N ASP A 114 0.09 -3.85 12.93
CA ASP A 114 0.15 -4.78 11.82
C ASP A 114 -1.12 -5.64 11.76
N ASN A 115 -1.71 -5.76 10.57
CA ASN A 115 -2.96 -6.47 10.36
C ASN A 115 -3.02 -7.16 8.98
N ASP A 116 -3.06 -8.49 8.95
CA ASP A 116 -3.10 -9.30 7.73
C ASP A 116 -4.35 -9.06 6.88
N PHE A 117 -5.50 -8.83 7.52
CA PHE A 117 -6.75 -8.56 6.80
C PHE A 117 -6.68 -7.22 6.06
N ILE A 118 -6.18 -6.18 6.72
CA ILE A 118 -5.95 -4.88 6.08
C ILE A 118 -4.89 -5.02 5.00
N ASN A 119 -3.85 -5.81 5.23
CA ASN A 119 -2.79 -6.03 4.26
C ASN A 119 -3.31 -6.68 2.97
N PHE A 120 -4.19 -7.68 3.10
CA PHE A 120 -4.91 -8.28 1.98
C PHE A 120 -5.84 -7.28 1.29
N LEU A 121 -6.67 -6.56 2.05
CA LEU A 121 -7.65 -5.61 1.53
C LEU A 121 -6.98 -4.50 0.73
N THR A 122 -5.88 -3.96 1.25
CA THR A 122 -5.15 -2.79 0.71
C THR A 122 -3.99 -3.17 -0.20
N ILE A 123 -3.77 -4.46 -0.41
CA ILE A 123 -2.77 -4.97 -1.36
C ILE A 123 -1.34 -4.58 -0.93
N GLY A 124 -1.06 -4.55 0.37
CA GLY A 124 0.29 -4.33 0.89
C GLY A 124 0.50 -3.20 1.89
N GLU A 125 -0.55 -2.58 2.43
CA GLU A 125 -0.45 -1.44 3.37
C GLU A 125 -0.90 -1.78 4.80
N GLY A 126 -1.10 -3.06 5.12
CA GLY A 126 -1.62 -3.47 6.43
C GLY A 126 -0.58 -3.64 7.52
N TYR A 127 0.71 -3.70 7.19
CA TYR A 127 1.79 -3.73 8.18
C TYR A 127 2.13 -2.32 8.65
N HIS A 128 1.15 -1.70 9.29
CA HIS A 128 1.18 -0.29 9.61
C HIS A 128 2.09 0.03 10.80
N ASN A 129 2.32 -0.92 11.72
CA ASN A 129 3.31 -0.74 12.78
C ASN A 129 4.72 -0.65 12.16
N PHE A 130 5.06 -1.58 11.26
CA PHE A 130 6.33 -1.52 10.53
C PHE A 130 6.47 -0.21 9.76
N HIS A 131 5.43 0.16 9.00
CA HIS A 131 5.45 1.34 8.15
C HIS A 131 5.70 2.63 8.93
N HIS A 132 5.08 2.81 10.10
CA HIS A 132 5.30 4.02 10.92
C HIS A 132 6.67 4.05 11.59
N VAL A 133 7.27 2.88 11.88
CA VAL A 133 8.64 2.79 12.40
C VAL A 133 9.67 3.06 11.29
N PHE A 134 9.43 2.55 10.08
CA PHE A 134 10.33 2.67 8.93
C PHE A 134 9.63 3.32 7.71
N PRO A 135 9.21 4.59 7.79
CA PRO A 135 8.40 5.23 6.74
C PRO A 135 9.14 5.38 5.41
N TRP A 136 10.48 5.28 5.41
CA TRP A 136 11.29 5.33 4.19
C TRP A 136 11.47 3.97 3.51
N ASP A 137 11.02 2.86 4.10
CA ASP A 137 11.10 1.54 3.48
C ASP A 137 10.14 1.45 2.28
N TYR A 138 10.65 1.00 1.12
CA TYR A 138 9.85 0.94 -0.10
C TYR A 138 8.80 -0.18 -0.11
N ARG A 139 8.93 -1.16 0.78
CA ARG A 139 8.05 -2.33 0.84
C ARG A 139 6.89 -2.10 1.78
N SER A 140 6.97 -1.11 2.69
CA SER A 140 6.00 -0.93 3.77
C SER A 140 5.83 -2.21 4.62
N SER A 141 6.85 -3.07 4.63
CA SER A 141 6.82 -4.39 5.25
C SER A 141 8.23 -4.94 5.44
N GLU A 142 8.42 -5.77 6.45
CA GLU A 142 9.71 -6.43 6.68
C GLU A 142 10.02 -7.45 5.57
N LYS A 143 11.32 -7.60 5.26
CA LYS A 143 11.81 -8.59 4.30
C LYS A 143 11.31 -9.99 4.68
N GLY A 144 10.75 -10.71 3.71
CA GLY A 144 10.25 -12.08 3.93
C GLY A 144 8.81 -12.12 4.47
N ASN A 145 8.30 -11.03 5.03
CA ASN A 145 6.90 -10.88 5.39
C ASN A 145 6.13 -10.07 4.33
N ASN A 146 6.15 -10.53 3.07
CA ASN A 146 5.51 -9.86 1.94
C ASN A 146 4.14 -10.47 1.56
N ARG A 147 3.45 -11.14 2.50
CA ARG A 147 2.13 -11.73 2.22
C ARG A 147 1.20 -10.66 1.65
N PHE A 148 0.52 -10.95 0.55
CA PHE A 148 -0.43 -10.05 -0.11
C PHE A 148 0.09 -8.63 -0.47
N ASN A 149 1.41 -8.41 -0.46
CA ASN A 149 1.99 -7.10 -0.78
C ASN A 149 2.28 -6.97 -2.28
N TYR A 150 1.21 -6.89 -3.08
CA TYR A 150 1.36 -6.83 -4.53
C TYR A 150 1.96 -5.51 -5.01
N THR A 151 1.88 -4.42 -4.22
CA THR A 151 2.57 -3.18 -4.56
C THR A 151 4.08 -3.39 -4.55
N THR A 152 4.64 -4.02 -3.51
CA THR A 152 6.08 -4.34 -3.48
C THR A 152 6.48 -5.20 -4.67
N PHE A 153 5.70 -6.23 -4.98
CA PHE A 153 5.94 -7.08 -6.15
C PHE A 153 5.94 -6.29 -7.47
N PHE A 154 4.99 -5.37 -7.64
CA PHE A 154 4.94 -4.49 -8.80
C PHE A 154 6.19 -3.59 -8.88
N ILE A 155 6.59 -2.97 -7.77
CA ILE A 155 7.80 -2.12 -7.71
C ILE A 155 9.05 -2.94 -8.04
N ASP A 156 9.16 -4.18 -7.54
CA ASP A 156 10.28 -5.08 -7.81
C ASP A 156 10.38 -5.43 -9.30
N ILE A 157 9.25 -5.68 -9.98
CA ILE A 157 9.22 -5.86 -11.44
C ILE A 157 9.71 -4.59 -12.14
N CYS A 158 9.20 -3.43 -11.74
CA CYS A 158 9.64 -2.16 -12.32
C CYS A 158 11.13 -1.89 -12.07
N ALA A 159 11.68 -2.34 -10.94
CA ALA A 159 13.11 -2.24 -10.63
C ALA A 159 13.93 -3.15 -11.56
N LYS A 160 13.49 -4.39 -11.78
CA LYS A 160 14.12 -5.32 -12.75
C LYS A 160 14.10 -4.78 -14.18
N LEU A 161 13.04 -4.06 -14.55
CA LEU A 161 12.93 -3.36 -15.84
C LEU A 161 13.70 -2.03 -15.89
N GLY A 162 14.41 -1.66 -14.82
CA GLY A 162 15.18 -0.42 -14.73
C GLY A 162 14.32 0.85 -14.71
N GLN A 163 13.02 0.74 -14.38
CA GLN A 163 12.08 1.86 -14.24
C GLN A 163 12.01 2.40 -12.81
N ALA A 164 12.25 1.55 -11.80
CA ALA A 164 12.44 1.92 -10.40
C ALA A 164 13.90 1.70 -9.98
N TYR A 165 14.42 2.52 -9.07
CA TYR A 165 15.79 2.45 -8.57
C TYR A 165 15.90 3.12 -7.20
N ASP A 166 17.04 3.00 -6.53
CA ASP A 166 17.29 3.61 -5.20
C ASP A 166 16.25 3.16 -4.16
N LEU A 167 15.94 1.85 -4.13
CA LEU A 167 14.95 1.25 -3.25
C LEU A 167 15.50 1.18 -1.82
N LYS A 168 14.89 1.92 -0.90
CA LYS A 168 15.36 2.04 0.48
C LYS A 168 14.73 0.99 1.38
N TYR A 169 15.52 0.43 2.29
CA TYR A 169 15.07 -0.50 3.32
C TYR A 169 16.00 -0.45 4.54
N PRO A 170 15.50 -0.77 5.76
CA PRO A 170 16.31 -0.83 6.96
C PRO A 170 17.20 -2.08 6.96
N SER A 171 18.31 -2.03 7.71
CA SER A 171 19.18 -3.19 7.93
C SER A 171 18.56 -4.15 8.95
N GLU A 172 18.89 -5.44 8.84
CA GLU A 172 18.37 -6.48 9.75
C GLU A 172 18.76 -6.20 11.21
N ASN A 173 19.98 -5.69 11.46
CA ASN A 173 20.42 -5.29 12.80
C ASN A 173 19.59 -4.13 13.38
N LEU A 174 19.20 -3.17 12.54
CA LEU A 174 18.35 -2.06 12.98
C LEU A 174 16.95 -2.55 13.35
N ILE A 175 16.35 -3.42 12.52
CA ILE A 175 15.05 -4.04 12.81
C ILE A 175 15.14 -4.81 14.14
N LYS A 176 16.12 -5.71 14.28
CA LYS A 176 16.31 -6.52 15.48
C LYS A 176 16.45 -5.65 16.74
N SER A 177 17.26 -4.59 16.69
CA SER A 177 17.44 -3.67 17.82
C SER A 177 16.12 -3.00 18.22
N ILE A 178 15.34 -2.52 17.25
CA ILE A 178 14.04 -1.88 17.54
C ILE A 178 13.05 -2.87 18.13
N VAL A 179 12.93 -4.06 17.55
CA VAL A 179 12.04 -5.11 18.04
C VAL A 179 12.37 -5.50 19.49
N LEU A 180 13.65 -5.70 19.82
CA LEU A 180 14.07 -6.07 21.17
C LEU A 180 13.79 -4.96 22.19
N ASN A 181 13.96 -3.70 21.80
CA ASN A 181 13.81 -2.56 22.72
C ASN A 181 12.35 -2.11 22.87
N ASN A 182 11.58 -2.11 21.78
CA ASN A 182 10.29 -1.41 21.68
C ASN A 182 9.13 -2.34 21.30
N GLY A 183 9.38 -3.55 20.82
CA GLY A 183 8.34 -4.48 20.36
C GLY A 183 7.39 -4.91 21.48
N ASP A 184 6.19 -5.34 21.09
CA ASP A 184 5.15 -5.86 21.99
C ASP A 184 5.30 -7.34 22.34
N GLY A 185 6.33 -8.02 21.83
CA GLY A 185 6.56 -9.45 22.04
C GLY A 185 6.03 -10.36 20.94
N THR A 186 5.31 -9.83 19.93
CA THR A 186 4.68 -10.64 18.87
C THR A 186 5.60 -10.95 17.69
N HIS A 187 6.80 -10.35 17.63
CA HIS A 187 7.73 -10.54 16.52
C HIS A 187 8.41 -11.93 16.57
N PRO A 188 8.44 -12.70 15.45
CA PRO A 188 9.00 -14.06 15.42
C PRO A 188 10.45 -14.19 15.92
N ILE A 189 11.29 -13.17 15.69
CA ILE A 189 12.70 -13.13 16.12
C ILE A 189 12.90 -13.38 17.63
N LEU A 190 11.90 -13.09 18.47
CA LEU A 190 11.97 -13.31 19.91
C LEU A 190 11.91 -14.80 20.28
N SER A 191 11.36 -15.65 19.40
CA SER A 191 11.38 -17.11 19.59
C SER A 191 12.76 -17.74 19.33
N GLU A 192 13.68 -17.00 18.70
CA GLU A 192 15.04 -17.47 18.36
C GLU A 192 16.11 -16.99 19.36
N VAL A 193 15.79 -16.05 20.25
CA VAL A 193 16.72 -15.55 21.28
C VAL A 193 16.54 -16.42 22.54
N PRO A 194 17.59 -17.14 23.00
CA PRO A 194 17.53 -17.86 24.26
C PRO A 194 17.16 -16.90 25.38
N ILE A 195 16.17 -17.27 26.19
CA ILE A 195 15.83 -16.53 27.41
C ILE A 195 17.11 -16.52 28.26
N PRO A 196 17.62 -15.34 28.68
CA PRO A 196 18.74 -15.29 29.62
C PRO A 196 18.34 -16.10 30.85
N GLU A 197 19.14 -17.08 31.23
CA GLU A 197 18.96 -17.77 32.51
C GLU A 197 18.99 -16.68 33.59
N SER A 198 17.90 -16.59 34.36
CA SER A 198 17.84 -15.71 35.51
C SER A 198 18.79 -16.27 36.57
N ASP A 199 19.86 -15.54 36.89
CA ASP A 199 20.73 -15.78 38.05
C ASP A 199 19.93 -15.73 39.37
#